data_AF-A0AAW0C6B8-F1
#
_entry.id   AF-A0AAW0C6B8-F1
#
_cell.length_a   1.000
_cell.length_b   1.000
_cell.length_c   1.000
_cell.angle_alpha   90.00
_cell.angle_beta   90.00
_cell.angle_gamma   90.00
#
_symmetry.space_group_name_H-M   'P 1'
#
loop_
_entity.id
_entity.type
_entity.pdbx_description
1 polymer ?
#
loop_
_entity_poly.entity_id
_entity_poly.type
_entity_poly.pdbx_seq_one_letter_code
_entity_poly.pdbx_strand_id
1 'polypeptide(L)'
;IRKLSFGIIHSTTILLPAWRSLCRKQKYKERLLPRDVRTRWNSTYDMLCFAAKYRPVIDAITSDKSYKLRKYELDDDEWKIIDDLIHVFKTATLYFSSDSTSTISNVISTMEVIDNILEARGDRKLDPAVVRAVSWGRKTLQKYYLKTSSSAIYPIALGNLLSTDL
;
A
#
# COMPACT_ATOMS: atom_id res chain seq x y z
N ILE A 1 -8.11 0.43 10.10
CA ILE A 1 -8.41 1.41 9.02
C ILE A 1 -9.59 1.04 8.11
N ARG A 2 -9.62 -0.10 7.39
CA ARG A 2 -10.71 -0.42 6.44
C ARG A 2 -12.13 -0.31 7.04
N LYS A 3 -12.36 -0.93 8.20
CA LYS A 3 -13.64 -0.88 8.93
C LYS A 3 -13.98 0.53 9.44
N LEU A 4 -12.97 1.32 9.81
CA LEU A 4 -13.13 2.72 10.22
C LEU A 4 -13.62 3.57 9.04
N SER A 5 -12.95 3.47 7.88
CA SER A 5 -13.36 4.13 6.62
C SER A 5 -14.81 3.81 6.26
N PHE A 6 -15.16 2.52 6.32
CA PHE A 6 -16.54 2.08 6.09
C PHE A 6 -17.52 2.72 7.09
N GLY A 7 -17.22 2.69 8.40
CA GLY A 7 -18.09 3.25 9.43
C GLY A 7 -18.32 4.76 9.27
N ILE A 8 -17.26 5.52 8.98
CA ILE A 8 -17.35 6.98 8.80
C ILE A 8 -18.21 7.32 7.58
N ILE A 9 -17.99 6.65 6.44
CA ILE A 9 -18.68 6.98 5.19
C ILE A 9 -20.18 6.68 5.25
N HIS A 10 -20.57 5.58 5.91
CA HIS A 10 -21.98 5.16 5.96
C HIS A 10 -22.76 5.77 7.13
N SER A 11 -22.11 6.48 8.05
CA SER A 11 -22.78 7.26 9.10
C SER A 11 -22.85 8.73 8.67
N THR A 12 -23.78 9.02 7.76
CA THR A 12 -23.95 10.35 7.15
C THR A 12 -24.38 11.43 8.14
N THR A 13 -24.98 11.05 9.27
CA THR A 13 -25.56 11.97 10.27
C THR A 13 -24.68 12.23 11.48
N ILE A 14 -23.80 11.30 11.86
CA ILE A 14 -23.02 11.40 13.12
C ILE A 14 -21.53 11.43 12.81
N LEU A 15 -20.97 10.34 12.26
CA LEU A 15 -19.52 10.21 12.10
C LEU A 15 -18.98 11.04 10.94
N LEU A 16 -19.72 11.14 9.83
CA LEU A 16 -19.27 11.90 8.67
C LEU A 16 -19.21 13.41 8.95
N PRO A 17 -20.21 14.05 9.59
CA PRO A 17 -20.11 15.44 10.02
C PRO A 17 -18.99 15.66 11.05
N ALA A 18 -18.84 14.75 12.02
CA ALA A 18 -17.76 14.80 13.01
C ALA A 18 -16.38 14.74 12.34
N TRP A 19 -16.19 13.84 11.37
CA TRP A 19 -14.97 13.74 10.56
C TRP A 19 -14.64 15.07 9.86
N ARG A 20 -15.61 15.67 9.15
CA ARG A 20 -15.40 16.96 8.47
C ARG A 20 -15.05 18.07 9.44
N SER A 21 -15.72 18.12 10.59
CA SER A 21 -15.43 19.09 11.66
C SER A 21 -14.00 18.95 12.19
N LEU A 22 -13.56 17.71 12.44
CA LEU A 22 -12.20 17.42 12.89
C LEU A 22 -11.15 17.73 11.82
N CYS A 23 -11.43 17.46 10.54
CA CYS A 23 -10.56 17.89 9.44
C CYS A 23 -10.36 19.41 9.46
N ARG A 24 -11.44 20.21 9.60
CA ARG A 24 -11.33 21.68 9.70
C ARG A 24 -10.54 22.12 10.92
N LYS A 25 -10.83 21.54 12.09
CA LYS A 25 -10.16 21.88 13.36
C LYS A 25 -8.65 21.64 13.27
N GLN A 26 -8.24 20.55 12.63
CA GLN A 26 -6.85 20.17 12.43
C GLN A 26 -6.23 20.80 11.16
N LYS A 27 -6.92 21.72 10.49
CA LYS A 27 -6.47 22.41 9.26
C LYS A 27 -6.16 21.48 8.08
N TYR A 28 -6.80 20.32 8.01
CA TYR A 28 -6.75 19.42 6.85
C TYR A 28 -7.88 19.75 5.86
N LYS A 29 -7.63 19.52 4.57
CA LYS A 29 -8.67 19.60 3.54
C LYS A 29 -9.76 18.56 3.84
N GLU A 30 -11.02 18.95 3.74
CA GLU A 30 -12.17 18.05 3.92
C GLU A 30 -12.20 17.01 2.79
N ARG A 31 -11.50 15.89 3.01
CA ARG A 31 -11.50 14.72 2.13
C ARG A 31 -12.03 13.52 2.89
N LEU A 32 -12.77 12.68 2.19
CA LEU A 32 -13.20 11.40 2.74
C LEU A 32 -12.00 10.46 2.84
N LEU A 33 -11.94 9.68 3.92
CA LEU A 33 -11.01 8.56 4.03
C LEU A 33 -11.31 7.59 2.87
N PRO A 34 -10.36 7.29 1.97
CA PRO A 34 -10.60 6.38 0.85
C PRO A 34 -11.08 5.02 1.33
N ARG A 35 -11.92 4.36 0.52
CA ARG A 35 -12.32 2.97 0.76
C ARG A 35 -11.38 2.03 0.02
N ASP A 36 -11.12 0.92 0.67
CA ASP A 36 -10.50 -0.21 0.00
C ASP A 36 -11.53 -0.89 -0.92
N VAL A 37 -11.17 -1.09 -2.19
CA VAL A 37 -12.01 -1.61 -3.26
C VAL A 37 -11.36 -2.86 -3.83
N ARG A 38 -11.99 -4.02 -3.64
CA ARG A 38 -11.42 -5.32 -4.01
C ARG A 38 -10.98 -5.43 -5.49
N THR A 39 -11.65 -4.72 -6.39
CA THR A 39 -11.37 -4.75 -7.83
C THR A 39 -10.29 -3.74 -8.27
N ARG A 40 -9.88 -2.82 -7.39
CA ARG A 40 -8.89 -1.78 -7.72
C ARG A 40 -7.57 -2.11 -7.02
N TRP A 41 -6.56 -2.53 -7.79
CA TRP A 41 -5.32 -3.12 -7.26
C TRP A 41 -4.60 -2.25 -6.21
N ASN A 42 -4.64 -0.92 -6.34
CA ASN A 42 -3.94 0.00 -5.45
C ASN A 42 -4.80 0.60 -4.33
N SER A 43 -6.08 0.21 -4.19
CA SER A 43 -6.97 0.88 -3.23
C SER A 43 -6.55 0.74 -1.77
N THR A 44 -5.98 -0.41 -1.39
CA THR A 44 -5.49 -0.61 -0.02
C THR A 44 -4.32 0.32 0.25
N TYR A 45 -3.37 0.42 -0.69
CA TYR A 45 -2.21 1.31 -0.58
C TYR A 45 -2.63 2.78 -0.52
N ASP A 46 -3.53 3.22 -1.40
CA ASP A 46 -4.05 4.59 -1.43
C ASP A 46 -4.76 4.95 -0.11
N MET A 47 -5.55 4.01 0.44
CA MET A 47 -6.22 4.17 1.73
C MET A 47 -5.22 4.31 2.88
N LEU A 48 -4.16 3.49 2.91
CA LEU A 48 -3.13 3.56 3.94
C LEU A 48 -2.32 4.85 3.84
N CYS A 49 -1.91 5.26 2.64
CA CYS A 49 -1.23 6.54 2.40
C CYS A 49 -2.05 7.73 2.90
N PHE A 50 -3.35 7.72 2.63
CA PHE A 50 -4.25 8.75 3.13
C PHE A 50 -4.36 8.69 4.65
N ALA A 51 -4.54 7.50 5.22
CA ALA A 51 -4.68 7.33 6.66
C ALA A 51 -3.45 7.83 7.43
N ALA A 52 -2.25 7.50 6.96
CA ALA A 52 -1.00 8.00 7.54
C ALA A 52 -0.94 9.55 7.49
N LYS A 53 -1.35 10.16 6.37
CA LYS A 53 -1.40 11.62 6.26
C LYS A 53 -2.43 12.29 7.18
N TYR A 54 -3.56 11.63 7.41
CA TYR A 54 -4.67 12.13 8.23
C TYR A 54 -4.66 11.55 9.65
N ARG A 55 -3.52 11.01 10.10
CA ARG A 55 -3.36 10.39 11.41
C ARG A 55 -3.91 11.25 12.57
N PRO A 56 -3.61 12.56 12.68
CA PRO A 56 -4.15 13.38 13.78
C PRO A 56 -5.68 13.47 13.79
N VAL A 57 -6.33 13.40 12.62
CA VAL A 57 -7.79 13.41 12.51
C VAL A 57 -8.36 12.03 12.88
N ILE A 58 -7.68 10.96 12.48
CA ILE A 58 -8.03 9.58 12.82
C ILE A 58 -7.94 9.37 14.33
N ASP A 59 -6.83 9.76 14.94
CA ASP A 59 -6.62 9.62 16.39
C ASP A 59 -7.64 10.46 17.18
N ALA A 60 -8.00 11.66 16.68
CA ALA A 60 -9.02 12.49 17.32
C ALA A 60 -10.43 11.91 17.24
N ILE A 61 -10.81 11.27 16.12
CA ILE A 61 -12.16 10.69 15.97
C ILE A 61 -12.30 9.33 16.68
N THR A 62 -11.22 8.57 16.81
CA THR A 62 -11.23 7.26 17.49
C THR A 62 -11.13 7.40 19.01
N SER A 63 -10.44 8.43 19.51
CA SER A 63 -10.31 8.70 20.95
C SER A 63 -11.60 9.23 21.60
N ASP A 64 -12.50 9.84 20.83
CA ASP A 64 -13.78 10.32 21.32
C ASP A 64 -14.75 9.15 21.59
N LYS A 65 -15.08 8.97 22.88
CA LYS A 65 -15.93 7.89 23.39
C LYS A 65 -17.36 7.96 22.84
N SER A 66 -17.85 9.14 22.46
CA SER A 66 -19.22 9.34 21.97
C SER A 66 -19.48 8.60 20.66
N TYR A 67 -18.45 8.44 19.83
CA TYR A 67 -18.56 7.83 18.50
C TYR A 67 -18.45 6.30 18.49
N LYS A 68 -18.12 5.66 19.64
CA LYS A 68 -17.91 4.21 19.75
C LYS A 68 -16.90 3.65 18.73
N LEU A 69 -15.93 4.47 18.32
CA LEU A 69 -14.88 4.12 17.34
C LEU A 69 -13.57 3.66 17.98
N ARG A 70 -13.50 3.64 19.32
CA ARG A 70 -12.29 3.30 20.09
C ARG A 70 -11.67 1.94 19.74
N LYS A 71 -12.50 0.97 19.35
CA LYS A 71 -12.03 -0.34 18.85
C LYS A 71 -11.21 -0.29 17.55
N TYR A 72 -11.11 0.88 16.92
CA TYR A 72 -10.32 1.14 15.72
C TYR A 72 -9.20 2.16 15.97
N GLU A 73 -9.00 2.57 17.23
CA GLU A 73 -7.82 3.34 17.65
C GLU A 73 -6.57 2.49 17.39
N LEU A 74 -5.55 3.12 16.81
CA LEU A 74 -4.28 2.48 16.49
C LEU A 74 -3.23 3.00 17.47
N ASP A 75 -2.40 2.11 17.99
CA ASP A 75 -1.25 2.51 18.79
C ASP A 75 -0.06 2.97 17.90
N ASP A 76 0.99 3.48 18.54
CA ASP A 76 2.19 3.97 17.85
C ASP A 76 2.91 2.86 17.07
N ASP A 77 2.89 1.61 17.56
CA ASP A 77 3.53 0.47 16.92
C ASP A 77 2.74 0.02 15.68
N GLU A 78 1.40 -0.01 15.75
CA GLU A 78 0.52 -0.26 14.61
C GLU A 78 0.66 0.82 13.53
N TRP A 79 0.82 2.09 13.93
CA TRP A 79 1.11 3.17 13.01
C TRP A 79 2.47 3.00 12.32
N LYS A 80 3.49 2.52 13.05
CA LYS A 80 4.80 2.21 12.49
C LYS A 80 4.73 1.07 11.47
N ILE A 81 3.95 0.03 11.75
CA ILE A 81 3.68 -1.07 10.80
C ILE A 81 3.06 -0.53 9.50
N ILE A 82 2.11 0.41 9.60
CA ILE A 82 1.49 1.03 8.43
C ILE A 82 2.51 1.82 7.62
N ASP A 83 3.38 2.59 8.26
CA ASP A 83 4.41 3.39 7.58
C ASP A 83 5.44 2.51 6.87
N ASP A 84 5.92 1.46 7.54
CA ASP A 84 6.81 0.45 6.97
C ASP A 84 6.17 -0.19 5.73
N LEU A 85 4.90 -0.57 5.81
CA LEU A 85 4.16 -1.18 4.71
C LEU A 85 4.00 -0.22 3.52
N ILE A 86 3.62 1.03 3.77
CA ILE A 86 3.51 2.07 2.74
C ILE A 86 4.85 2.25 2.05
N HIS A 87 5.94 2.36 2.81
CA HIS A 87 7.26 2.61 2.26
C HIS A 87 7.72 1.46 1.34
N VAL A 88 7.48 0.20 1.73
CA VAL A 88 7.79 -0.99 0.91
C VAL A 88 7.07 -0.93 -0.44
N PHE A 89 5.76 -0.68 -0.45
CA PHE A 89 4.98 -0.69 -1.69
C PHE A 89 5.15 0.57 -2.54
N LYS A 90 5.50 1.71 -1.94
CA LYS A 90 5.75 2.96 -2.66
C LYS A 90 6.92 2.83 -3.64
N THR A 91 8.02 2.22 -3.22
CA THR A 91 9.19 2.01 -4.07
C THR A 91 8.85 1.13 -5.27
N ALA A 92 8.17 0.00 -5.03
CA ALA A 92 7.74 -0.89 -6.10
C ALA A 92 6.74 -0.20 -7.06
N THR A 93 5.76 0.53 -6.53
CA THR A 93 4.73 1.20 -7.35
C THR A 93 5.29 2.33 -8.21
N LEU A 94 6.22 3.13 -7.68
CA LEU A 94 6.86 4.21 -8.45
C LEU A 94 7.66 3.68 -9.64
N TYR A 95 8.33 2.54 -9.48
CA TYR A 95 9.04 1.89 -10.57
C TYR A 95 8.09 1.45 -11.70
N PHE A 96 6.97 0.80 -11.38
CA PHE A 96 6.00 0.39 -12.42
C PHE A 96 5.22 1.53 -13.05
N SER A 97 5.15 2.68 -12.39
CA SER A 97 4.44 3.86 -12.91
C SER A 97 5.32 4.72 -13.81
N SER A 98 6.61 4.36 -14.01
CA SER A 98 7.48 5.09 -14.94
C SER A 98 7.17 4.67 -16.38
N ASP A 99 6.79 5.65 -17.20
CA ASP A 99 6.36 5.49 -18.59
C ASP A 99 7.54 5.28 -19.58
N SER A 100 8.75 5.08 -19.07
CA SER A 100 9.99 5.23 -19.84
C SER A 100 10.53 3.95 -20.47
N THR A 101 9.89 2.79 -20.32
CA THR A 101 10.44 1.51 -20.85
C THR A 101 9.43 0.49 -21.36
N SER A 102 9.85 -0.31 -22.35
CA SER A 102 9.11 -1.46 -22.91
C SER A 102 8.64 -2.40 -21.81
N THR A 103 7.33 -2.39 -21.55
CA THR A 103 6.72 -3.01 -20.36
C THR A 103 6.81 -4.53 -20.39
N ILE A 104 6.91 -5.17 -21.57
CA ILE A 104 6.99 -6.63 -21.70
C ILE A 104 8.44 -7.13 -21.55
N SER A 105 9.41 -6.44 -22.15
CA SER A 105 10.83 -6.83 -22.07
C SER A 105 11.38 -6.70 -20.65
N ASN A 106 10.86 -5.75 -19.87
CA ASN A 106 11.37 -5.46 -18.53
C ASN A 106 10.68 -6.26 -17.41
N VAL A 107 9.65 -7.07 -17.70
CA VAL A 107 8.86 -7.73 -16.63
C VAL A 107 9.74 -8.60 -15.74
N ILE A 108 10.62 -9.40 -16.32
CA ILE A 108 11.49 -10.34 -15.58
C ILE A 108 12.46 -9.55 -14.70
N SER A 109 13.20 -8.60 -15.28
CA SER A 109 14.14 -7.73 -14.55
C SER A 109 13.45 -6.94 -13.44
N THR A 110 12.21 -6.49 -13.69
CA THR A 110 11.41 -5.79 -12.68
C THR A 110 11.05 -6.69 -11.51
N MET A 111 10.61 -7.92 -11.78
CA MET A 111 10.29 -8.89 -10.73
C MET A 111 11.52 -9.20 -9.87
N GLU A 112 12.72 -9.28 -10.46
CA GLU A 112 13.98 -9.47 -9.73
C GLU A 112 14.33 -8.27 -8.84
N VAL A 113 14.17 -7.04 -9.36
CA VAL A 113 14.36 -5.82 -8.56
C VAL A 113 13.40 -5.78 -7.36
N ILE A 114 12.15 -6.18 -7.53
CA ILE A 114 11.18 -6.24 -6.43
C ILE A 114 11.60 -7.29 -5.41
N ASP A 115 12.00 -8.49 -5.85
CA ASP A 115 12.44 -9.52 -4.92
C ASP A 115 13.64 -9.02 -4.11
N ASN A 116 14.63 -8.40 -4.75
CA ASN A 116 15.79 -7.78 -4.09
C ASN A 116 15.40 -6.68 -3.08
N ILE A 117 14.44 -5.81 -3.41
CA ILE A 117 13.94 -4.78 -2.48
C ILE A 117 13.26 -5.42 -1.28
N LEU A 118 12.50 -6.50 -1.49
CA LEU A 118 11.83 -7.25 -0.43
C LEU A 118 12.84 -8.03 0.43
N GLU A 119 13.91 -8.58 -0.17
CA GLU A 119 15.03 -9.23 0.54
C GLU A 119 15.76 -8.24 1.44
N ALA A 120 16.28 -7.15 0.86
CA ALA A 120 17.10 -6.16 1.55
C ALA A 120 16.36 -5.46 2.71
N ARG A 121 15.02 -5.54 2.74
CA ARG A 121 14.21 -5.04 3.85
C ARG A 121 13.82 -6.10 4.85
N GLY A 122 13.79 -7.39 4.48
CA GLY A 122 13.67 -8.50 5.42
C GLY A 122 14.81 -8.54 6.45
N ASP A 123 15.99 -8.01 6.08
CA ASP A 123 17.16 -7.89 6.97
C ASP A 123 17.09 -6.71 7.96
N ARG A 124 16.12 -5.81 7.80
CA ARG A 124 15.92 -4.71 8.76
C ARG A 124 15.13 -5.21 9.96
N LYS A 125 15.28 -4.55 11.12
CA LYS A 125 14.42 -4.74 12.32
C LYS A 125 12.98 -4.26 12.03
N LEU A 126 12.29 -4.96 11.14
CA LEU A 126 10.87 -4.78 10.86
C LEU A 126 10.04 -5.59 11.86
N ASP A 127 8.80 -5.15 12.07
CA ASP A 127 7.85 -5.91 12.89
C ASP A 127 7.60 -7.31 12.30
N PRO A 128 7.47 -8.37 13.13
CA PRO A 128 7.20 -9.73 12.65
C PRO A 128 5.99 -9.86 11.72
N ALA A 129 4.96 -9.02 11.87
CA ALA A 129 3.81 -8.99 10.98
C ALA A 129 4.19 -8.49 9.57
N VAL A 130 5.07 -7.49 9.49
CA VAL A 130 5.60 -6.97 8.21
C VAL A 130 6.49 -8.02 7.56
N VAL A 131 7.38 -8.68 8.32
CA VAL A 131 8.22 -9.78 7.79
C VAL A 131 7.36 -10.90 7.22
N ARG A 132 6.30 -11.32 7.94
CA ARG A 132 5.35 -12.29 7.40
C ARG A 132 4.68 -11.77 6.14
N ALA A 133 4.14 -10.55 6.12
CA ALA A 133 3.49 -9.99 4.95
C ALA A 133 4.43 -9.93 3.72
N VAL A 134 5.68 -9.53 3.92
CA VAL A 134 6.74 -9.56 2.89
C VAL A 134 6.97 -10.99 2.39
N SER A 135 7.09 -11.98 3.27
CA SER A 135 7.28 -13.38 2.86
C SER A 135 6.13 -13.93 2.00
N TRP A 136 4.87 -13.55 2.31
CA TRP A 136 3.71 -13.91 1.50
C TRP A 136 3.70 -13.19 0.15
N GLY A 137 4.10 -11.90 0.14
CA GLY A 137 4.31 -11.13 -1.08
C GLY A 137 5.34 -11.78 -2.00
N ARG A 138 6.48 -12.18 -1.44
CA ARG A 138 7.55 -12.88 -2.18
C ARG A 138 7.11 -14.22 -2.76
N LYS A 139 6.40 -15.06 -1.99
CA LYS A 139 5.83 -16.32 -2.52
C LYS A 139 4.88 -16.07 -3.70
N THR A 140 4.09 -15.01 -3.62
CA THR A 140 3.18 -14.63 -4.70
C THR A 140 3.97 -14.14 -5.92
N LEU A 141 4.98 -13.29 -5.71
CA LEU A 141 5.89 -12.82 -6.76
C LEU A 141 6.60 -13.99 -7.46
N GLN A 142 7.18 -14.92 -6.69
CA GLN A 142 7.85 -16.11 -7.21
C GLN A 142 6.92 -16.98 -8.06
N LYS A 143 5.66 -17.17 -7.64
CA LYS A 143 4.66 -17.89 -8.43
C LYS A 143 4.42 -17.24 -9.80
N TYR A 144 4.35 -15.91 -9.85
CA TYR A 144 4.17 -15.20 -11.12
C TYR A 144 5.47 -15.15 -11.93
N TYR A 145 6.62 -15.01 -11.29
CA TYR A 145 7.93 -15.11 -11.93
C TYR A 145 8.07 -16.41 -12.71
N LEU A 146 7.78 -17.55 -12.07
CA LEU A 146 7.83 -18.87 -12.73
C LEU A 146 6.90 -18.97 -13.94
N LYS A 147 5.71 -18.35 -13.87
CA LYS A 147 4.78 -18.30 -15.01
C LYS A 147 5.32 -17.45 -16.15
N THR A 148 5.88 -16.27 -15.82
CA THR A 148 6.48 -15.35 -16.79
C THR A 148 7.69 -15.96 -17.47
N SER A 149 8.60 -16.59 -16.72
CA SER A 149 9.81 -17.23 -17.25
C SER A 149 9.53 -18.51 -18.05
N SER A 150 8.46 -19.24 -17.70
CA SER A 150 8.01 -20.42 -18.47
C SER A 150 7.35 -20.09 -19.81
N SER A 151 6.92 -18.84 -20.01
CA SER A 151 6.37 -18.38 -21.28
C SER A 151 7.49 -17.98 -22.22
N ALA A 152 7.43 -18.35 -23.50
CA ALA A 152 8.45 -17.98 -24.48
C ALA A 152 8.52 -16.46 -24.73
N ILE A 153 7.41 -15.74 -24.53
CA ILE A 153 7.26 -14.34 -24.95
C ILE A 153 8.18 -13.40 -24.14
N TYR A 154 8.24 -13.56 -22.82
CA TYR A 154 8.96 -12.63 -21.95
C TYR A 154 10.50 -12.79 -22.03
N PRO A 155 11.08 -14.00 -22.00
CA PRO A 155 12.52 -14.20 -22.17
C PRO A 155 13.01 -13.79 -23.57
N ILE A 156 12.24 -14.04 -24.63
CA ILE A 156 12.59 -13.60 -25.99
C ILE A 156 12.59 -12.07 -26.07
N ALA A 157 11.56 -11.41 -25.50
CA ALA A 157 11.48 -9.95 -25.47
C ALA A 157 12.60 -9.30 -24.63
N LEU A 158 13.02 -9.95 -23.54
CA LEU A 158 14.17 -9.52 -22.73
C LEU A 158 15.49 -9.71 -23.50
N GLY A 159 15.68 -10.86 -24.15
CA GLY A 159 16.87 -11.14 -24.96
C GLY A 159 17.05 -10.14 -26.10
N ASN A 160 15.95 -9.79 -26.79
CA ASN A 160 15.96 -8.79 -27.85
C ASN A 160 16.38 -7.39 -27.35
N LEU A 161 15.94 -6.99 -26.15
CA LEU A 161 16.33 -5.71 -25.53
C LEU A 161 17.84 -5.67 -25.24
N LEU A 162 18.38 -6.73 -24.63
CA LEU A 162 19.81 -6.83 -24.32
C LEU A 162 20.69 -6.86 -25.59
N SER A 163 20.16 -7.37 -26.70
CA SER A 163 20.86 -7.37 -27.99
C SER A 163 20.78 -6.05 -28.76
N THR A 164 19.83 -5.16 -28.44
CA THR A 164 19.71 -3.83 -29.06
C THR A 164 20.53 -2.74 -28.34
N ASP A 165 20.97 -3.00 -27.11
CA ASP A 165 21.81 -2.11 -26.30
C ASP A 165 23.34 -2.33 -26.51
N LEU A 166 23.72 -3.17 -27.48
CA LEU A 166 25.10 -3.46 -27.95
C LEU A 166 25.30 -2.93 -29.38
#